data_AF-A0A1I0EYX8-F1
#
_entry.id   AF-A0A1I0EYX8-F1
#
_cell.length_a   1.000
_cell.length_b   1.000
_cell.length_c   1.000
_cell.angle_alpha   90.00
_cell.angle_beta   90.00
_cell.angle_gamma   90.00
#
_symmetry.space_group_name_H-M   'P 1'
#
loop_
_entity.id
_entity.type
_entity.pdbx_description
1 polymer ?
#
loop_
_entity_poly.entity_id
_entity_poly.type
_entity_poly.pdbx_seq_one_letter_code
_entity_poly.pdbx_strand_id
1 'polypeptide(L)'
;MTTPPKARRFHASVDESVRPTDNRDDQGGSGVRLKLQKKAETGGDDVAAREVSARERMMQTGPTDDGFGDFRLTEPASSADKTPPPTDTPSTGTPPDADLAAKLAAIKAENLGERQLRIARRIAQLHRIEVESDEEAVLRLREQGIDPSHRAALAKILSSEGTRSQAEPAKNTPALVAAPKSTAMEAAQPSLPSREALTEDRRAAEIYRIQRDMARRRRRRMMMLAMRLLLFVIGPTAVAGWYYFKVATPLYATQSQFQIQVADTSGLSPTGNALSGIQANTDAVAVQSYLSSREAMLRLDAEEGFRAAFQDPALDQIKRLAPDASNEAAYGVYQDSVKISYDPTEGMIDLEVIAPDPDLSRDFSLALIRYAEGQVDQMTSRLRDDQMKGAIESYQDAEARVLAAQRRVQDLQQRLGVLDPVAEGSVVMSQIAALENQLNEKELELGQLLANARPQQSRVDAVRGDISRLNAMIAQTRLELTEGNETRSSLAAISGELRIAESDLTTRQELLSAAAAQVETARIEANKQVRYLSLSVAPVPPDEPTYPKAFQNTLVALLIFSGIYLMLSLTASILREQVST
;
A
#
# COMPACT_ATOMS: atom_id res chain seq x y z
N MET A 1 2.14 -63.18 -23.24
CA MET A 1 1.33 -61.94 -23.26
C MET A 1 2.24 -60.82 -22.79
N THR A 2 2.54 -59.73 -23.48
CA THR A 2 2.19 -59.16 -24.78
C THR A 2 3.30 -58.15 -25.08
N THR A 3 3.68 -58.08 -26.35
CA THR A 3 4.78 -57.38 -27.02
C THR A 3 4.95 -55.86 -26.70
N PRO A 4 6.19 -55.32 -26.75
CA PRO A 4 6.49 -53.88 -26.67
C PRO A 4 6.61 -53.24 -28.10
N PRO A 5 7.03 -51.97 -28.26
CA PRO A 5 6.25 -50.86 -28.82
C PRO A 5 6.53 -50.57 -30.31
N LYS A 6 5.64 -49.82 -30.99
CA LYS A 6 5.89 -49.26 -32.34
C LYS A 6 5.83 -47.73 -32.34
N ALA A 7 6.95 -47.14 -32.72
CA ALA A 7 7.15 -45.73 -33.03
C ALA A 7 6.23 -45.26 -34.17
N ARG A 8 5.77 -44.01 -34.10
CA ARG A 8 5.16 -43.28 -35.23
C ARG A 8 6.06 -42.12 -35.64
N ARG A 9 6.51 -42.20 -36.89
CA ARG A 9 7.30 -41.19 -37.61
C ARG A 9 6.39 -40.08 -38.13
N PHE A 10 6.95 -38.87 -38.15
CA PHE A 10 6.46 -37.70 -38.87
C PHE A 10 6.47 -37.93 -40.38
N HIS A 11 5.44 -37.43 -41.07
CA HIS A 11 5.54 -37.02 -42.46
C HIS A 11 4.79 -35.70 -42.66
N ALA A 12 5.53 -34.70 -43.12
CA ALA A 12 5.02 -33.48 -43.72
C ALA A 12 4.70 -33.74 -45.20
N SER A 13 3.64 -33.10 -45.70
CA SER A 13 3.54 -32.78 -47.13
C SER A 13 2.72 -31.51 -47.31
N VAL A 14 3.39 -30.55 -47.96
CA VAL A 14 2.88 -29.35 -48.60
C VAL A 14 2.35 -29.77 -49.98
N ASP A 15 1.15 -29.33 -50.34
CA ASP A 15 0.76 -28.88 -51.69
C ASP A 15 -0.76 -28.82 -51.81
N GLU A 16 -1.32 -27.61 -51.86
CA GLU A 16 -2.33 -27.30 -52.88
C GLU A 16 -2.35 -25.80 -53.14
N SER A 17 -1.65 -25.41 -54.21
CA SER A 17 -1.66 -24.09 -54.80
C SER A 17 -2.41 -24.14 -56.13
N VAL A 18 -3.55 -23.44 -56.27
CA VAL A 18 -4.00 -22.91 -57.57
C VAL A 18 -4.90 -21.67 -57.36
N ARG A 19 -4.44 -20.51 -57.84
CA ARG A 19 -5.26 -19.40 -58.40
C ARG A 19 -5.13 -19.48 -59.93
N PRO A 20 -5.78 -18.66 -60.79
CA PRO A 20 -6.92 -17.72 -60.66
C PRO A 20 -7.99 -17.91 -61.77
N THR A 21 -9.11 -17.17 -61.76
CA THR A 21 -9.65 -16.47 -62.96
C THR A 21 -10.68 -15.41 -62.59
N ASP A 22 -10.63 -14.34 -63.38
CA ASP A 22 -11.32 -13.05 -63.31
C ASP A 22 -12.49 -13.02 -64.32
N ASN A 23 -13.68 -12.51 -63.94
CA ASN A 23 -14.57 -11.75 -64.84
C ASN A 23 -15.84 -11.20 -64.15
N ARG A 24 -15.80 -9.87 -63.94
CA ARG A 24 -16.77 -8.81 -64.30
C ARG A 24 -18.30 -9.04 -64.37
N ASP A 25 -18.94 -8.04 -63.76
CA ASP A 25 -20.13 -7.27 -64.16
C ASP A 25 -21.55 -7.66 -63.68
N ASP A 26 -22.04 -6.76 -62.80
CA ASP A 26 -23.32 -6.02 -62.87
C ASP A 26 -24.59 -6.50 -62.15
N GLN A 27 -25.15 -5.53 -61.41
CA GLN A 27 -26.56 -5.28 -61.03
C GLN A 27 -27.24 -5.99 -59.84
N GLY A 28 -27.83 -5.15 -58.99
CA GLY A 28 -29.25 -5.31 -58.61
C GLY A 28 -29.51 -5.79 -57.18
N GLY A 29 -29.99 -4.88 -56.33
CA GLY A 29 -30.26 -5.13 -54.91
C GLY A 29 -31.37 -6.14 -54.58
N SER A 30 -31.36 -6.61 -53.34
CA SER A 30 -32.57 -7.02 -52.63
C SER A 30 -32.39 -6.84 -51.12
N GLY A 31 -33.38 -6.24 -50.48
CA GLY A 31 -33.34 -5.86 -49.08
C GLY A 31 -33.45 -7.05 -48.12
N VAL A 32 -32.66 -6.99 -47.04
CA VAL A 32 -32.79 -7.92 -45.90
C VAL A 32 -33.61 -7.25 -44.81
N ARG A 33 -34.77 -7.85 -44.54
CA ARG A 33 -35.74 -7.49 -43.49
C ARG A 33 -35.29 -8.13 -42.17
N LEU A 34 -34.82 -7.34 -41.21
CA LEU A 34 -34.50 -7.80 -39.86
C LEU A 34 -35.80 -7.94 -39.03
N LYS A 35 -36.13 -9.16 -38.61
CA LYS A 35 -37.12 -9.43 -37.57
C LYS A 35 -36.43 -9.41 -36.20
N LEU A 36 -36.80 -8.45 -35.35
CA LEU A 36 -36.47 -8.44 -33.93
C LEU A 36 -37.37 -9.44 -33.19
N GLN A 37 -36.77 -10.45 -32.55
CA GLN A 37 -37.40 -11.22 -31.48
C GLN A 37 -36.86 -10.74 -30.13
N LYS A 38 -37.75 -10.23 -29.29
CA LYS A 38 -37.49 -9.82 -27.91
C LYS A 38 -37.52 -11.05 -27.01
N LYS A 39 -36.36 -11.45 -26.48
CA LYS A 39 -36.26 -12.44 -25.39
C LYS A 39 -36.44 -11.70 -24.07
N ALA A 40 -37.47 -12.07 -23.31
CA ALA A 40 -37.66 -11.64 -21.94
C ALA A 40 -36.94 -12.63 -21.03
N GLU A 41 -35.96 -12.18 -20.24
CA GLU A 41 -35.43 -12.94 -19.10
C GLU A 41 -35.35 -12.03 -17.86
N THR A 42 -36.21 -12.40 -16.93
CA THR A 42 -36.30 -12.13 -15.51
C THR A 42 -34.95 -12.33 -14.79
N GLY A 43 -34.55 -11.39 -13.94
CA GLY A 43 -33.37 -11.54 -13.08
C GLY A 43 -32.90 -10.25 -12.43
N GLY A 44 -33.79 -9.54 -11.72
CA GLY A 44 -33.48 -8.26 -11.05
C GLY A 44 -33.46 -8.30 -9.52
N ASP A 45 -34.08 -9.30 -8.89
CA ASP A 45 -34.43 -9.20 -7.46
C ASP A 45 -33.42 -9.89 -6.50
N ASP A 46 -32.54 -10.77 -6.99
CA ASP A 46 -31.62 -11.52 -6.13
C ASP A 46 -30.31 -10.78 -5.75
N VAL A 47 -29.98 -9.68 -6.45
CA VAL A 47 -28.75 -8.93 -6.20
C VAL A 47 -28.94 -7.90 -5.07
N ALA A 48 -30.10 -7.25 -5.04
CA ALA A 48 -30.43 -6.27 -3.99
C ALA A 48 -30.57 -6.92 -2.60
N ALA A 49 -31.11 -8.14 -2.51
CA ALA A 49 -31.26 -8.86 -1.25
C ALA A 49 -29.90 -9.29 -0.64
N ARG A 50 -28.89 -9.56 -1.47
CA ARG A 50 -27.53 -9.93 -1.03
C ARG A 50 -26.74 -8.75 -0.52
N GLU A 51 -26.91 -7.56 -1.11
CA GLU A 51 -26.22 -6.34 -0.65
C GLU A 51 -26.77 -5.82 0.70
N VAL A 52 -28.07 -5.93 0.93
CA VAL A 52 -28.69 -5.56 2.22
C VAL A 52 -28.22 -6.50 3.33
N SER A 53 -28.18 -7.81 3.06
CA SER A 53 -27.72 -8.84 4.00
C SER A 53 -26.23 -8.75 4.36
N ALA A 54 -25.41 -8.16 3.48
CA ALA A 54 -23.98 -7.94 3.72
C ALA A 54 -23.72 -6.67 4.55
N ARG A 55 -24.50 -5.60 4.31
CA ARG A 55 -24.45 -4.37 5.12
C ARG A 55 -24.94 -4.59 6.55
N GLU A 56 -25.92 -5.46 6.75
CA GLU A 56 -26.50 -5.74 8.07
C GLU A 56 -25.56 -6.57 8.97
N ARG A 57 -24.66 -7.38 8.37
CA ARG A 57 -23.60 -8.10 9.10
C ARG A 57 -22.42 -7.22 9.51
N MET A 58 -22.21 -6.09 8.83
CA MET A 58 -21.11 -5.16 9.12
C MET A 58 -21.38 -4.23 10.31
N MET A 59 -22.63 -4.17 10.78
CA MET A 59 -23.09 -3.23 11.82
C MET A 59 -23.35 -3.90 13.19
N GLN A 60 -23.09 -5.21 13.34
CA GLN A 60 -23.25 -5.91 14.62
C GLN A 60 -21.94 -5.88 15.44
N THR A 61 -21.95 -5.14 16.55
CA THR A 61 -20.88 -5.20 17.57
C THR A 61 -21.20 -6.29 18.59
N GLY A 62 -21.10 -7.55 18.18
CA GLY A 62 -21.04 -8.69 19.09
C GLY A 62 -19.59 -9.18 19.20
N PRO A 63 -19.19 -9.85 20.30
CA PRO A 63 -17.85 -10.41 20.40
C PRO A 63 -17.67 -11.51 19.34
N THR A 64 -16.84 -11.25 18.34
CA THR A 64 -16.43 -12.21 17.32
C THR A 64 -15.30 -13.08 17.87
N ASP A 65 -15.57 -14.37 17.93
CA ASP A 65 -14.62 -15.46 18.22
C ASP A 65 -13.47 -15.42 17.21
N ASP A 66 -12.26 -15.12 17.69
CA ASP A 66 -11.07 -14.88 16.91
C ASP A 66 -10.28 -16.16 16.63
N GLY A 67 -10.93 -17.32 16.50
CA GLY A 67 -10.39 -18.51 15.83
C GLY A 67 -9.07 -19.10 16.38
N PHE A 68 -8.58 -18.60 17.51
CA PHE A 68 -7.40 -19.10 18.22
C PHE A 68 -7.86 -19.61 19.59
N GLY A 69 -7.97 -20.93 19.70
CA GLY A 69 -8.24 -21.59 20.98
C GLY A 69 -7.15 -21.29 22.02
N ASP A 70 -7.58 -21.28 23.28
CA ASP A 70 -6.82 -20.96 24.49
C ASP A 70 -5.57 -21.85 24.65
N PHE A 71 -4.46 -21.45 24.04
CA PHE A 71 -3.15 -22.06 24.22
C PHE A 71 -2.31 -21.19 25.16
N ARG A 72 -2.24 -21.59 26.43
CA ARG A 72 -1.30 -21.02 27.41
C ARG A 72 -0.19 -22.03 27.69
N LEU A 73 0.99 -21.78 27.13
CA LEU A 73 2.21 -22.50 27.43
C LEU A 73 3.12 -21.60 28.29
N THR A 74 3.13 -21.89 29.59
CA THR A 74 4.28 -21.78 30.49
C THR A 74 4.86 -20.39 30.76
N GLU A 75 4.40 -19.79 31.87
CA GLU A 75 5.20 -18.92 32.74
C GLU A 75 6.21 -19.77 33.55
N PRO A 76 7.39 -19.23 33.98
CA PRO A 76 7.44 -18.41 35.20
C PRO A 76 8.56 -17.34 35.33
N ALA A 77 8.30 -16.39 36.24
CA ALA A 77 9.18 -15.68 37.20
C ALA A 77 8.95 -14.15 37.20
N SER A 78 7.96 -13.65 37.96
CA SER A 78 8.05 -13.22 39.38
C SER A 78 8.84 -11.91 39.61
N SER A 79 8.15 -10.84 40.04
CA SER A 79 8.10 -10.53 41.48
C SER A 79 7.26 -9.28 41.81
N ALA A 80 6.56 -9.40 42.95
CA ALA A 80 6.05 -8.39 43.88
C ALA A 80 4.63 -7.84 43.64
N ASP A 81 3.70 -7.89 44.61
CA ASP A 81 3.67 -8.50 45.94
C ASP A 81 2.22 -8.41 46.50
N LYS A 82 1.88 -9.38 47.37
CA LYS A 82 0.80 -9.41 48.40
C LYS A 82 -0.59 -10.00 48.07
N THR A 83 -0.58 -11.34 48.06
CA THR A 83 -1.52 -12.33 48.67
C THR A 83 -1.87 -12.04 50.17
N PRO A 84 -2.72 -12.83 50.90
CA PRO A 84 -3.62 -13.95 50.52
C PRO A 84 -5.02 -14.00 51.24
N PRO A 85 -5.88 -14.99 50.89
CA PRO A 85 -7.24 -15.29 51.43
C PRO A 85 -7.15 -16.42 52.51
N PRO A 86 -8.14 -17.33 52.77
CA PRO A 86 -9.59 -17.45 52.47
C PRO A 86 -10.44 -17.72 53.74
N THR A 87 -11.79 -17.78 53.73
CA THR A 87 -12.60 -19.03 53.70
C THR A 87 -14.11 -18.76 53.71
N ASP A 88 -14.83 -19.64 53.00
CA ASP A 88 -16.15 -20.24 53.26
C ASP A 88 -17.44 -19.40 53.39
N THR A 89 -18.34 -19.67 52.44
CA THR A 89 -19.80 -19.39 52.44
C THR A 89 -20.55 -20.16 53.54
N PRO A 90 -21.69 -19.66 54.05
CA PRO A 90 -22.97 -20.07 53.47
C PRO A 90 -24.04 -18.96 53.34
N SER A 91 -25.03 -19.27 52.51
CA SER A 91 -26.20 -18.48 52.09
C SER A 91 -26.99 -17.75 53.19
N THR A 92 -27.45 -16.53 52.89
CA THR A 92 -28.86 -16.09 52.91
C THR A 92 -28.96 -14.57 52.68
N GLY A 93 -29.83 -14.14 51.77
CA GLY A 93 -30.25 -12.73 51.63
C GLY A 93 -29.99 -12.12 50.24
N THR A 94 -31.06 -11.92 49.49
CA THR A 94 -31.15 -11.08 48.30
C THR A 94 -30.49 -9.70 48.52
N PRO A 95 -29.60 -9.21 47.64
CA PRO A 95 -29.11 -7.83 47.75
C PRO A 95 -30.21 -6.84 47.33
N PRO A 96 -30.44 -5.76 48.09
CA PRO A 96 -31.47 -4.74 47.81
C PRO A 96 -31.19 -3.85 46.57
N ASP A 97 -30.06 -4.07 45.88
CA ASP A 97 -29.57 -3.16 44.83
C ASP A 97 -30.15 -3.44 43.43
N ALA A 98 -30.68 -4.65 43.20
CA ALA A 98 -31.29 -5.01 41.91
C ALA A 98 -32.62 -4.28 41.65
N ASP A 99 -33.43 -4.08 42.70
CA ASP A 99 -34.70 -3.35 42.61
C ASP A 99 -34.49 -1.85 42.43
N LEU A 100 -33.44 -1.29 43.03
CA LEU A 100 -33.10 0.13 42.90
C LEU A 100 -32.67 0.46 41.46
N ALA A 101 -31.81 -0.39 40.87
CA ALA A 101 -31.38 -0.24 39.48
C ALA A 101 -32.55 -0.31 38.48
N ALA A 102 -33.51 -1.20 38.70
CA ALA A 102 -34.72 -1.31 37.86
C ALA A 102 -35.61 -0.06 37.96
N LYS A 103 -35.79 0.50 39.16
CA LYS A 103 -36.56 1.73 39.36
C LYS A 103 -35.88 2.97 38.76
N LEU A 104 -34.55 3.05 38.81
CA LEU A 104 -33.79 4.14 38.15
C LEU A 104 -33.87 4.04 36.63
N ALA A 105 -33.87 2.83 36.06
CA ALA A 105 -34.07 2.61 34.64
C ALA A 105 -35.48 3.05 34.18
N ALA A 106 -36.51 2.81 34.99
CA ALA A 106 -37.87 3.28 34.72
C ALA A 106 -37.97 4.82 34.67
N ILE A 107 -37.30 5.53 35.59
CA ILE A 107 -37.28 7.00 35.59
C ILE A 107 -36.49 7.56 34.40
N LYS A 108 -35.42 6.90 33.98
CA LYS A 108 -34.69 7.26 32.75
C LYS A 108 -35.56 7.09 31.50
N ALA A 109 -36.41 6.06 31.47
CA ALA A 109 -37.34 5.83 30.36
C ALA A 109 -38.45 6.91 30.26
N GLU A 110 -38.72 7.67 31.33
CA GLU A 110 -39.68 8.78 31.32
C GLU A 110 -39.18 10.03 30.57
N ASN A 111 -37.90 10.09 30.15
CA ASN A 111 -37.30 11.20 29.39
C ASN A 111 -37.57 12.60 30.00
N LEU A 112 -37.37 12.75 31.31
CA LEU A 112 -37.51 14.03 32.01
C LEU A 112 -36.50 15.06 31.47
N GLY A 113 -36.96 16.28 31.22
CA GLY A 113 -36.08 17.34 30.69
C GLY A 113 -35.04 17.80 31.73
N GLU A 114 -33.86 18.23 31.28
CA GLU A 114 -32.75 18.68 32.16
C GLU A 114 -33.14 19.75 33.19
N ARG A 115 -34.14 20.58 32.86
CA ARG A 115 -34.68 21.58 33.78
C ARG A 115 -35.42 20.93 34.95
N GLN A 116 -36.20 19.88 34.70
CA GLN A 116 -36.96 19.16 35.72
C GLN A 116 -36.04 18.38 36.66
N LEU A 117 -35.00 17.74 36.11
CA LEU A 117 -33.95 17.06 36.86
C LEU A 117 -33.22 18.00 37.83
N ARG A 118 -32.81 19.19 37.37
CA ARG A 118 -32.22 20.22 38.25
C ARG A 118 -33.15 20.71 39.35
N ILE A 119 -34.45 20.84 39.06
CA ILE A 119 -35.46 21.22 40.08
C ILE A 119 -35.61 20.10 41.12
N ALA A 120 -35.69 18.84 40.68
CA ALA A 120 -35.78 17.69 41.57
C ALA A 120 -34.58 17.59 42.51
N ARG A 121 -33.34 17.73 42.01
CA ARG A 121 -32.13 17.77 42.85
C ARG A 121 -32.17 18.92 43.87
N ARG A 122 -32.65 20.09 43.47
CA ARG A 122 -32.75 21.26 44.37
C ARG A 122 -33.80 21.06 45.46
N ILE A 123 -34.92 20.40 45.14
CA ILE A 123 -35.95 20.02 46.11
C ILE A 123 -35.40 18.95 47.07
N ALA A 124 -34.70 17.93 46.57
CA ALA A 124 -34.08 16.91 47.41
C ALA A 124 -33.08 17.52 48.42
N GLN A 125 -32.26 18.49 48.00
CA GLN A 125 -31.37 19.25 48.90
C GLN A 125 -32.12 20.06 49.95
N LEU A 126 -33.24 20.70 49.58
CA LEU A 126 -34.11 21.43 50.52
C LEU A 126 -34.70 20.50 51.60
N HIS A 127 -35.03 19.27 51.21
CA HIS A 127 -35.53 18.23 52.10
C HIS A 127 -34.40 17.42 52.79
N ARG A 128 -33.13 17.81 52.60
CA ARG A 128 -31.93 17.16 53.16
C ARG A 128 -31.84 15.67 52.82
N ILE A 129 -32.27 15.31 51.61
CA ILE A 129 -32.12 13.97 51.07
C ILE A 129 -30.78 13.95 50.31
N GLU A 130 -29.88 13.07 50.74
CA GLU A 130 -28.62 12.81 50.03
C GLU A 130 -28.91 11.93 48.82
N VAL A 131 -28.43 12.36 47.65
CA VAL A 131 -28.67 11.68 46.38
C VAL A 131 -27.46 11.83 45.47
N GLU A 132 -27.09 10.75 44.77
CA GLU A 132 -25.89 10.69 43.94
C GLU A 132 -26.16 11.13 42.50
N SER A 133 -27.39 10.93 42.02
CA SER A 133 -27.81 11.30 40.65
C SER A 133 -29.10 12.14 40.62
N ASP A 134 -29.32 12.85 39.52
CA ASP A 134 -30.54 13.66 39.32
C ASP A 134 -31.81 12.79 39.25
N GLU A 135 -31.68 11.59 38.68
CA GLU A 135 -32.78 10.63 38.54
C GLU A 135 -33.11 9.96 39.87
N GLU A 136 -32.10 9.71 40.71
CA GLU A 136 -32.31 9.22 42.08
C GLU A 136 -32.99 10.28 42.95
N ALA A 137 -32.72 11.57 42.73
CA ALA A 137 -33.45 12.65 43.41
C ALA A 137 -34.96 12.60 43.12
N VAL A 138 -35.35 12.29 41.88
CA VAL A 138 -36.76 12.11 41.51
C VAL A 138 -37.35 10.87 42.20
N LEU A 139 -36.60 9.76 42.22
CA LEU A 139 -37.01 8.50 42.85
C LEU A 139 -37.31 8.68 44.34
N ARG A 140 -36.37 9.25 45.10
CA ARG A 140 -36.48 9.43 46.55
C ARG A 140 -37.57 10.42 46.92
N LEU A 141 -37.79 11.45 46.10
CA LEU A 141 -38.89 12.40 46.29
C LEU A 141 -40.25 11.75 46.05
N ARG A 142 -40.39 10.90 45.02
CA ARG A 142 -41.61 10.13 44.76
C ARG A 142 -41.92 9.10 45.85
N GLU A 143 -40.91 8.44 46.39
CA GLU A 143 -41.06 7.52 47.53
C GLU A 143 -41.56 8.25 48.80
N GLN A 144 -41.31 9.56 48.91
CA GLN A 144 -41.84 10.42 49.96
C GLN A 144 -43.15 11.14 49.56
N GLY A 145 -43.75 10.80 48.42
CA GLY A 145 -45.00 11.36 47.92
C GLY A 145 -44.89 12.80 47.38
N ILE A 146 -43.69 13.25 47.03
CA ILE A 146 -43.42 14.59 46.52
C ILE A 146 -43.07 14.48 45.03
N ASP A 147 -44.01 14.83 44.14
CA ASP A 147 -43.74 14.81 42.71
C ASP A 147 -43.16 16.16 42.20
N PRO A 148 -41.90 16.20 41.73
CA PRO A 148 -41.26 17.43 41.25
C PRO A 148 -41.80 17.91 39.89
N SER A 149 -42.61 17.10 39.21
CA SER A 149 -43.20 17.38 37.89
C SER A 149 -44.48 18.24 37.97
N HIS A 150 -45.11 18.39 39.15
CA HIS A 150 -46.33 19.18 39.29
C HIS A 150 -46.07 20.69 39.44
N ARG A 151 -46.78 21.48 38.63
CA ARG A 151 -46.70 22.95 38.53
C ARG A 151 -46.90 23.70 39.86
N ALA A 152 -47.54 23.07 40.85
CA ALA A 152 -47.82 23.65 42.17
C ALA A 152 -46.59 23.75 43.10
N ALA A 153 -45.64 22.81 43.00
CA ALA A 153 -44.39 22.85 43.79
C ALA A 153 -43.47 23.99 43.33
N LEU A 154 -43.45 24.25 42.02
CA LEU A 154 -42.69 25.34 41.39
C LEU A 154 -43.16 26.74 41.81
N ALA A 155 -44.46 26.94 42.00
CA ALA A 155 -45.01 28.25 42.41
C ALA A 155 -44.62 28.63 43.85
N LYS A 156 -44.55 27.65 44.76
CA LYS A 156 -44.22 27.87 46.17
C LYS A 156 -42.74 28.20 46.40
N ILE A 157 -41.87 27.68 45.54
CA ILE A 157 -40.41 27.93 45.56
C ILE A 157 -40.07 29.29 44.95
N LEU A 158 -40.77 29.72 43.89
CA LEU A 158 -40.58 31.06 43.32
C LEU A 158 -41.05 32.18 44.29
N SER A 159 -42.09 31.91 45.10
CA SER A 159 -42.51 32.85 46.15
C SER A 159 -41.54 32.94 47.33
N SER A 160 -40.80 31.86 47.66
CA SER A 160 -39.85 31.83 48.78
C SER A 160 -38.45 32.33 48.40
N GLU A 161 -38.00 32.17 47.15
CA GLU A 161 -36.77 32.81 46.65
C GLU A 161 -36.93 34.34 46.52
N GLY A 162 -38.13 34.83 46.22
CA GLY A 162 -38.45 36.27 46.24
C GLY A 162 -38.31 36.91 47.63
N THR A 163 -38.48 36.13 48.70
CA THR A 163 -38.35 36.61 50.09
C THR A 163 -36.94 36.43 50.66
N ARG A 164 -36.14 35.49 50.14
CA ARG A 164 -34.76 35.25 50.62
C ARG A 164 -33.72 36.19 49.97
N SER A 165 -34.01 36.73 48.80
CA SER A 165 -33.14 37.67 48.07
C SER A 165 -33.14 39.10 48.64
N GLN A 166 -33.90 39.37 49.71
CA GLN A 166 -33.97 40.67 50.39
C GLN A 166 -33.31 40.72 51.78
N ALA A 167 -32.67 39.64 52.23
CA ALA A 167 -32.01 39.60 53.52
C ALA A 167 -30.61 38.98 53.42
N GLU A 168 -29.64 39.76 52.93
CA GLU A 168 -28.25 39.84 53.44
C GLU A 168 -27.38 40.76 52.54
N PRO A 169 -26.80 41.85 53.08
CA PRO A 169 -25.77 42.62 52.38
C PRO A 169 -24.38 42.04 52.69
N ALA A 170 -23.65 41.64 51.66
CA ALA A 170 -22.24 41.29 51.76
C ALA A 170 -21.39 42.54 52.06
N LYS A 171 -20.48 42.39 53.02
CA LYS A 171 -19.46 43.37 53.43
C LYS A 171 -18.42 43.54 52.30
N ASN A 172 -18.48 44.65 51.58
CA ASN A 172 -17.33 45.45 51.10
C ASN A 172 -17.77 46.38 49.95
N THR A 173 -18.13 47.62 50.30
CA THR A 173 -18.15 48.76 49.38
C THR A 173 -17.65 50.01 50.11
N PRO A 174 -16.73 50.79 49.53
CA PRO A 174 -16.04 51.89 50.22
C PRO A 174 -16.96 53.08 50.52
N ALA A 175 -16.67 53.73 51.66
CA ALA A 175 -17.37 54.89 52.19
C ALA A 175 -17.19 56.14 51.31
N LEU A 176 -18.31 56.81 51.01
CA LEU A 176 -18.32 58.18 50.51
C LEU A 176 -18.83 59.12 51.60
N VAL A 177 -17.96 60.09 51.85
CA VAL A 177 -17.95 61.17 52.82
C VAL A 177 -19.23 62.00 52.83
N ALA A 178 -19.71 62.32 54.03
CA ALA A 178 -20.73 63.32 54.28
C ALA A 178 -20.16 64.74 54.14
N ALA A 179 -20.90 65.63 53.49
CA ALA A 179 -20.64 67.07 53.43
C ALA A 179 -21.95 67.86 53.66
N PRO A 180 -21.88 69.11 54.14
CA PRO A 180 -22.76 69.60 55.20
C PRO A 180 -23.98 70.42 54.73
N LYS A 181 -24.93 70.57 55.65
CA LYS A 181 -26.09 71.46 55.58
C LYS A 181 -25.64 72.92 55.47
N SER A 182 -26.19 73.67 54.51
CA SER A 182 -26.31 75.13 54.63
C SER A 182 -27.67 75.62 54.12
N THR A 183 -28.36 76.26 55.05
CA THR A 183 -29.25 77.42 54.96
C THR A 183 -30.35 77.50 53.90
N ALA A 184 -31.57 77.58 54.45
CA ALA A 184 -32.82 77.94 53.82
C ALA A 184 -32.72 79.18 52.93
N MET A 185 -33.18 79.02 51.69
CA MET A 185 -33.86 80.08 50.96
C MET A 185 -35.12 79.45 50.37
N GLU A 186 -36.25 80.00 50.78
CA GLU A 186 -37.60 79.61 50.42
C GLU A 186 -37.82 79.93 48.94
N ALA A 187 -37.78 78.91 48.10
CA ALA A 187 -38.14 79.01 46.69
C ALA A 187 -38.71 77.68 46.20
N ALA A 188 -40.03 77.68 45.97
CA ALA A 188 -40.82 76.82 45.09
C ALA A 188 -40.45 75.32 45.04
N GLN A 189 -41.26 74.50 45.72
CA GLN A 189 -41.38 73.07 45.42
C GLN A 189 -41.71 72.91 43.92
N PRO A 190 -40.96 72.13 43.12
CA PRO A 190 -41.49 71.65 41.86
C PRO A 190 -42.65 70.70 42.20
N SER A 191 -43.85 71.11 41.83
CA SER A 191 -45.08 70.34 41.98
C SER A 191 -44.87 68.93 41.43
N LEU A 192 -44.93 67.93 42.32
CA LEU A 192 -45.11 66.53 41.92
C LEU A 192 -46.39 66.46 41.09
N PRO A 193 -46.38 65.87 39.88
CA PRO A 193 -47.58 65.80 39.05
C PRO A 193 -48.66 64.99 39.79
N SER A 194 -49.84 65.59 39.92
CA SER A 194 -51.04 64.98 40.48
C SER A 194 -51.47 63.74 39.67
N ARG A 195 -52.12 62.79 40.34
CA ARG A 195 -52.56 61.48 39.82
C ARG A 195 -53.63 61.53 38.72
N GLU A 196 -53.94 62.70 38.14
CA GLU A 196 -54.94 62.88 37.08
C GLU A 196 -54.33 63.24 35.70
N ALA A 197 -53.00 63.19 35.55
CA ALA A 197 -52.31 63.51 34.30
C ALA A 197 -51.68 62.31 33.55
N LEU A 198 -52.23 61.10 33.73
CA LEU A 198 -51.85 59.88 32.99
C LEU A 198 -53.02 59.41 32.11
N THR A 199 -53.29 60.13 31.03
CA THR A 199 -54.13 59.62 29.95
C THR A 199 -53.49 58.35 29.35
N GLU A 200 -54.31 57.37 28.96
CA GLU A 200 -53.85 56.16 28.27
C GLU A 200 -53.00 56.51 27.03
N ASP A 201 -53.30 57.64 26.39
CA ASP A 201 -52.52 58.21 25.29
C ASP A 201 -51.10 58.63 25.67
N ARG A 202 -50.85 59.14 26.88
CA ARG A 202 -49.48 59.47 27.34
C ARG A 202 -48.68 58.22 27.67
N ARG A 203 -49.31 57.19 28.28
CA ARG A 203 -48.66 55.89 28.50
C ARG A 203 -48.36 55.19 27.17
N ALA A 204 -49.29 55.22 26.21
CA ALA A 204 -49.08 54.68 24.87
C ALA A 204 -47.98 55.45 24.12
N ALA A 205 -47.94 56.78 24.22
CA ALA A 205 -46.88 57.60 23.65
C ALA A 205 -45.50 57.34 24.31
N GLU A 206 -45.46 57.05 25.61
CA GLU A 206 -44.24 56.74 26.35
C GLU A 206 -43.74 55.32 26.03
N ILE A 207 -44.64 54.34 25.94
CA ILE A 207 -44.34 52.98 25.44
C ILE A 207 -43.84 53.05 23.99
N TYR A 208 -44.47 53.86 23.13
CA TYR A 208 -44.03 54.05 21.75
C TYR A 208 -42.66 54.74 21.65
N ARG A 209 -42.35 55.69 22.54
CA ARG A 209 -41.01 56.31 22.66
C ARG A 209 -39.96 55.30 23.11
N ILE A 210 -40.26 54.47 24.12
CA ILE A 210 -39.36 53.41 24.59
C ILE A 210 -39.14 52.35 23.49
N GLN A 211 -40.18 51.92 22.78
CA GLN A 211 -40.07 51.01 21.63
C GLN A 211 -39.25 51.63 20.49
N ARG A 212 -39.46 52.91 20.18
CA ARG A 212 -38.71 53.64 19.14
C ARG A 212 -37.24 53.81 19.52
N ASP A 213 -36.93 54.06 20.78
CA ASP A 213 -35.55 54.16 21.26
C ASP A 213 -34.86 52.79 21.37
N MET A 214 -35.56 51.74 21.77
CA MET A 214 -35.06 50.36 21.68
C MET A 214 -34.79 49.96 20.23
N ALA A 215 -35.69 50.28 19.30
CA ALA A 215 -35.51 50.04 17.88
C ALA A 215 -34.33 50.85 17.30
N ARG A 216 -34.17 52.12 17.70
CA ARG A 216 -33.01 52.96 17.30
C ARG A 216 -31.68 52.40 17.83
N ARG A 217 -31.63 51.96 19.10
CA ARG A 217 -30.43 51.35 19.70
C ARG A 217 -30.09 50.01 19.04
N ARG A 218 -31.10 49.16 18.76
CA ARG A 218 -30.92 47.90 18.01
C ARG A 218 -30.45 48.16 16.58
N ARG A 219 -31.06 49.11 15.86
CA ARG A 219 -30.62 49.50 14.51
C ARG A 219 -29.18 50.01 14.49
N ARG A 220 -28.77 50.86 15.44
CA ARG A 220 -27.38 51.31 15.55
C ARG A 220 -26.40 50.16 15.83
N ARG A 221 -26.76 49.23 16.72
CA ARG A 221 -25.92 48.04 17.01
C ARG A 221 -25.85 47.08 15.82
N MET A 222 -26.97 46.81 15.14
CA MET A 222 -26.99 46.01 13.91
C MET A 222 -26.22 46.69 12.78
N MET A 223 -26.32 48.01 12.63
CA MET A 223 -25.56 48.76 11.64
C MET A 223 -24.05 48.74 11.93
N MET A 224 -23.65 48.86 13.20
CA MET A 224 -22.24 48.71 13.58
C MET A 224 -21.73 47.28 13.35
N LEU A 225 -22.55 46.26 13.63
CA LEU A 225 -22.20 44.86 13.35
C LEU A 225 -22.10 44.60 11.85
N ALA A 226 -23.08 45.07 11.06
CA ALA A 226 -23.08 44.98 9.61
C ALA A 226 -21.87 45.70 9.00
N MET A 227 -21.52 46.88 9.51
CA MET A 227 -20.34 47.61 9.04
C MET A 227 -19.02 46.90 9.38
N ARG A 228 -18.92 46.28 10.56
CA ARG A 228 -17.77 45.43 10.92
C ARG A 228 -17.69 44.19 10.02
N LEU A 229 -18.80 43.49 9.82
CA LEU A 229 -18.86 42.35 8.91
C LEU A 229 -18.50 42.75 7.48
N LEU A 230 -18.99 43.90 7.02
CA LEU A 230 -18.69 44.41 5.70
C LEU A 230 -17.20 44.73 5.56
N LEU A 231 -16.57 45.37 6.55
CA LEU A 231 -15.15 45.72 6.49
C LEU A 231 -14.22 44.50 6.63
N PHE A 232 -14.51 43.59 7.56
CA PHE A 232 -13.61 42.49 7.93
C PHE A 232 -13.87 41.17 7.21
N VAL A 233 -15.07 40.99 6.64
CA VAL A 233 -15.45 39.75 5.93
C VAL A 233 -15.74 40.05 4.47
N ILE A 234 -16.77 40.87 4.19
CA ILE A 234 -17.22 41.11 2.81
C ILE A 234 -16.16 41.86 1.99
N GLY A 235 -15.50 42.86 2.58
CA GLY A 235 -14.46 43.66 1.94
C GLY A 235 -13.30 42.81 1.43
N PRO A 236 -12.55 42.09 2.29
CA PRO A 236 -11.45 41.24 1.83
C PRO A 236 -11.92 40.10 0.94
N THR A 237 -13.12 39.56 1.13
CA THR A 237 -13.71 38.57 0.21
C THR A 237 -13.98 39.15 -1.17
N ALA A 238 -14.50 40.38 -1.25
CA ALA A 238 -14.76 41.06 -2.51
C ALA A 238 -13.45 41.39 -3.24
N VAL A 239 -12.39 41.75 -2.52
CA VAL A 239 -11.04 41.92 -3.09
C VAL A 239 -10.52 40.59 -3.64
N ALA A 240 -10.63 39.51 -2.88
CA ALA A 240 -10.25 38.17 -3.34
C ALA A 240 -11.05 37.74 -4.58
N GLY A 241 -12.36 38.03 -4.60
CA GLY A 241 -13.19 37.75 -5.76
C GLY A 241 -12.86 38.59 -6.97
N TRP A 242 -12.60 39.88 -6.78
CA TRP A 242 -12.11 40.71 -7.87
C TRP A 242 -10.80 40.16 -8.46
N TYR A 243 -9.87 39.72 -7.62
CA TYR A 243 -8.64 39.06 -8.07
C TYR A 243 -8.93 37.78 -8.88
N TYR A 244 -9.67 36.82 -8.33
CA TYR A 244 -9.92 35.54 -9.02
C TYR A 244 -10.77 35.65 -10.29
N PHE A 245 -11.64 36.64 -10.41
CA PHE A 245 -12.50 36.83 -11.58
C PHE A 245 -11.92 37.76 -12.66
N LYS A 246 -11.00 38.67 -12.30
CA LYS A 246 -10.51 39.71 -13.24
C LYS A 246 -8.99 39.76 -13.42
N VAL A 247 -8.21 39.29 -12.45
CA VAL A 247 -6.74 39.44 -12.46
C VAL A 247 -6.03 38.10 -12.62
N ALA A 248 -6.52 37.05 -11.97
CA ALA A 248 -5.88 35.74 -11.98
C ALA A 248 -5.84 35.13 -13.38
N THR A 249 -4.67 34.61 -13.77
CA THR A 249 -4.48 34.01 -15.09
C THR A 249 -5.23 32.69 -15.20
N PRO A 250 -5.95 32.45 -16.31
CA PRO A 250 -6.53 31.14 -16.60
C PRO A 250 -5.43 30.09 -16.77
N LEU A 251 -5.60 28.93 -16.14
CA LEU A 251 -4.70 27.80 -16.21
C LEU A 251 -5.49 26.57 -16.67
N TYR A 252 -4.90 25.78 -17.54
CA TYR A 252 -5.48 24.65 -18.25
C TYR A 252 -4.88 23.36 -17.71
N ALA A 253 -5.71 22.43 -17.25
CA ALA A 253 -5.26 21.15 -16.73
C ALA A 253 -5.54 20.03 -17.75
N THR A 254 -4.48 19.44 -18.29
CA THR A 254 -4.58 18.22 -19.10
C THR A 254 -4.49 17.00 -18.19
N GLN A 255 -5.47 16.11 -18.28
CA GLN A 255 -5.52 14.86 -17.53
C GLN A 255 -5.14 13.70 -18.45
N SER A 256 -4.36 12.78 -17.91
CA SER A 256 -3.95 11.55 -18.59
C SER A 256 -3.82 10.43 -17.58
N GLN A 257 -4.04 9.20 -18.04
CA GLN A 257 -3.98 8.02 -17.18
C GLN A 257 -3.28 6.89 -17.93
N PHE A 258 -2.33 6.25 -17.27
CA PHE A 258 -1.56 5.19 -17.88
C PHE A 258 -1.20 4.08 -16.89
N GLN A 259 -0.96 2.90 -17.43
CA GLN A 259 -0.58 1.72 -16.69
C GLN A 259 0.74 1.17 -17.23
N ILE A 260 1.57 0.67 -16.32
CA ILE A 260 2.77 -0.09 -16.68
C ILE A 260 2.35 -1.55 -16.75
N GLN A 261 2.40 -2.13 -17.95
CA GLN A 261 2.09 -3.54 -18.17
C GLN A 261 3.37 -4.31 -18.43
N VAL A 262 3.47 -5.49 -17.81
CA VAL A 262 4.47 -6.48 -18.17
C VAL A 262 3.85 -7.34 -19.26
N ALA A 263 4.56 -7.58 -20.38
CA ALA A 263 4.08 -8.51 -21.38
C ALA A 263 3.83 -9.89 -20.74
N ASP A 264 2.56 -10.27 -20.67
CA ASP A 264 2.12 -11.49 -19.99
C ASP A 264 2.68 -12.71 -20.73
N THR A 265 3.54 -13.47 -20.05
CA THR A 265 3.93 -14.79 -20.54
C THR A 265 2.79 -15.74 -20.25
N SER A 266 1.88 -15.85 -21.22
CA SER A 266 0.87 -16.89 -21.30
C SER A 266 1.56 -18.27 -21.28
N GLY A 267 1.77 -18.80 -20.06
CA GLY A 267 2.29 -20.14 -19.82
C GLY A 267 3.43 -20.17 -18.79
N LEU A 268 3.09 -20.16 -17.50
CA LEU A 268 3.44 -21.22 -16.52
C LEU A 268 3.09 -20.74 -15.10
N SER A 269 2.24 -21.53 -14.42
CA SER A 269 1.96 -21.54 -12.98
C SER A 269 1.08 -20.41 -12.38
N PRO A 270 -0.05 -20.76 -11.73
CA PRO A 270 -0.90 -19.80 -11.00
C PRO A 270 -0.20 -19.08 -9.84
N THR A 271 0.95 -19.58 -9.39
CA THR A 271 1.79 -18.94 -8.35
C THR A 271 2.62 -17.77 -8.87
N GLY A 272 2.83 -17.64 -10.19
CA GLY A 272 3.60 -16.54 -10.79
C GLY A 272 2.83 -15.22 -10.87
N ASN A 273 1.51 -15.28 -11.03
CA ASN A 273 0.66 -14.09 -11.19
C ASN A 273 0.61 -13.21 -9.93
N ALA A 274 0.72 -13.80 -8.73
CA ALA A 274 0.73 -13.03 -7.49
C ALA A 274 2.03 -12.23 -7.30
N LEU A 275 3.17 -12.75 -7.76
CA LEU A 275 4.46 -12.05 -7.67
C LEU A 275 4.59 -10.94 -8.73
N SER A 276 4.00 -11.14 -9.91
CA SER A 276 3.94 -10.13 -10.99
C SER A 276 3.24 -8.85 -10.54
N GLY A 277 2.11 -8.97 -9.82
CA GLY A 277 1.39 -7.82 -9.26
C GLY A 277 2.20 -7.01 -8.25
N ILE A 278 3.07 -7.65 -7.45
CA ILE A 278 3.92 -6.95 -6.48
C ILE A 278 5.01 -6.13 -7.19
N GLN A 279 5.58 -6.61 -8.29
CA GLN A 279 6.62 -5.87 -9.03
C GLN A 279 6.07 -4.72 -9.89
N ALA A 280 4.87 -4.84 -10.45
CA ALA A 280 4.24 -3.74 -11.17
C ALA A 280 4.00 -2.52 -10.24
N ASN A 281 3.68 -2.76 -8.97
CA ASN A 281 3.54 -1.73 -7.95
C ASN A 281 4.87 -0.97 -7.69
N THR A 282 6.01 -1.67 -7.64
CA THR A 282 7.30 -1.00 -7.40
C THR A 282 7.75 -0.15 -8.58
N ASP A 283 7.48 -0.61 -9.81
CA ASP A 283 7.82 0.12 -11.03
C ASP A 283 6.98 1.41 -11.16
N ALA A 284 5.68 1.33 -10.85
CA ALA A 284 4.80 2.50 -10.85
C ALA A 284 5.23 3.57 -9.83
N VAL A 285 5.61 3.14 -8.62
CA VAL A 285 6.15 4.05 -7.59
C VAL A 285 7.48 4.67 -8.03
N ALA A 286 8.36 3.89 -8.68
CA ALA A 286 9.62 4.42 -9.21
C ALA A 286 9.38 5.50 -10.27
N VAL A 287 8.48 5.25 -11.24
CA VAL A 287 8.09 6.23 -12.25
C VAL A 287 7.46 7.47 -11.62
N GLN A 288 6.55 7.30 -10.67
CA GLN A 288 5.95 8.42 -9.92
C GLN A 288 7.02 9.27 -9.22
N SER A 289 7.99 8.64 -8.56
CA SER A 289 9.10 9.34 -7.89
C SER A 289 10.00 10.08 -8.88
N TYR A 290 10.21 9.52 -10.07
CA TYR A 290 10.99 10.14 -11.13
C TYR A 290 10.25 11.34 -11.74
N LEU A 291 8.98 11.20 -12.10
CA LEU A 291 8.18 12.29 -12.67
C LEU A 291 7.98 13.45 -11.67
N SER A 292 7.94 13.16 -10.37
CA SER A 292 7.88 14.21 -9.34
C SER A 292 9.25 14.83 -9.01
N SER A 293 10.34 14.33 -9.58
CA SER A 293 11.69 14.77 -9.26
C SER A 293 12.10 16.06 -9.97
N ARG A 294 13.18 16.68 -9.46
CA ARG A 294 13.84 17.82 -10.11
C ARG A 294 14.39 17.46 -11.49
N GLU A 295 14.79 16.20 -11.69
CA GLU A 295 15.36 15.74 -12.94
C GLU A 295 14.34 15.80 -14.06
N ALA A 296 13.11 15.31 -13.81
CA ALA A 296 12.01 15.40 -14.77
C ALA A 296 11.67 16.86 -15.11
N MET A 297 11.66 17.76 -14.12
CA MET A 297 11.42 19.20 -14.33
C MET A 297 12.53 19.86 -15.17
N LEU A 298 13.80 19.60 -14.87
CA LEU A 298 14.93 20.14 -15.64
C LEU A 298 14.93 19.64 -17.08
N ARG A 299 14.54 18.37 -17.28
CA ARG A 299 14.41 17.79 -18.61
C ARG A 299 13.23 18.40 -19.37
N LEU A 300 12.08 18.58 -18.71
CA LEU A 300 10.92 19.25 -19.29
C LEU A 300 11.23 20.70 -19.67
N ASP A 301 12.02 21.40 -18.85
CA ASP A 301 12.51 22.74 -19.17
C ASP A 301 13.43 22.76 -20.39
N ALA A 302 14.35 21.79 -20.50
CA ALA A 302 15.28 21.70 -21.61
C ALA A 302 14.61 21.32 -22.95
N GLU A 303 13.59 20.45 -22.93
CA GLU A 303 12.90 19.98 -24.14
C GLU A 303 11.72 20.89 -24.54
N GLU A 304 10.86 21.26 -23.59
CA GLU A 304 9.57 21.95 -23.85
C GLU A 304 9.54 23.39 -23.30
N GLY A 305 10.59 23.86 -22.62
CA GLY A 305 10.66 25.25 -22.15
C GLY A 305 9.73 25.55 -20.97
N PHE A 306 9.58 24.62 -20.03
CA PHE A 306 8.74 24.77 -18.83
C PHE A 306 8.89 26.13 -18.12
N ARG A 307 10.11 26.59 -17.83
CA ARG A 307 10.30 27.87 -17.14
C ARG A 307 9.86 29.04 -17.99
N ALA A 308 10.13 29.01 -19.30
CA ALA A 308 9.75 30.08 -20.20
C ALA A 308 8.22 30.26 -20.23
N ALA A 309 7.46 29.16 -20.22
CA ALA A 309 6.00 29.19 -20.15
C ALA A 309 5.50 29.90 -18.88
N PHE A 310 6.15 29.69 -17.74
CA PHE A 310 5.78 30.33 -16.47
C PHE A 310 6.44 31.70 -16.23
N GLN A 311 7.36 32.14 -17.09
CA GLN A 311 7.99 33.46 -17.06
C GLN A 311 7.28 34.49 -17.94
N ASP A 312 6.24 34.09 -18.68
CA ASP A 312 5.49 34.98 -19.57
C ASP A 312 4.96 36.22 -18.80
N PRO A 313 5.23 37.45 -19.29
CA PRO A 313 4.67 38.67 -18.73
C PRO A 313 3.15 38.71 -18.62
N ALA A 314 2.41 37.93 -19.42
CA ALA A 314 0.95 37.82 -19.39
C ALA A 314 0.41 37.08 -18.16
N LEU A 315 1.27 36.31 -17.45
CA LEU A 315 0.91 35.69 -16.18
C LEU A 315 0.81 36.73 -15.06
N ASP A 316 -0.11 36.47 -14.13
CA ASP A 316 -0.27 37.30 -12.95
C ASP A 316 1.00 37.28 -12.08
N GLN A 317 1.21 38.34 -11.30
CA GLN A 317 2.45 38.48 -10.51
C GLN A 317 2.63 37.40 -9.43
N ILE A 318 1.55 36.69 -9.07
CA ILE A 318 1.56 35.70 -8.00
C ILE A 318 1.98 34.32 -8.53
N LYS A 319 1.54 33.95 -9.74
CA LYS A 319 1.89 32.67 -10.39
C LYS A 319 3.09 32.77 -11.32
N ARG A 320 3.44 33.97 -11.77
CA ARG A 320 4.58 34.19 -12.66
C ARG A 320 5.91 33.91 -11.96
N LEU A 321 6.74 33.13 -12.63
CA LEU A 321 8.12 32.88 -12.24
C LEU A 321 8.99 34.09 -12.60
N ALA A 322 9.87 34.52 -11.70
CA ALA A 322 10.79 35.62 -11.99
C ALA A 322 11.76 35.23 -13.13
N PRO A 323 12.19 36.18 -13.98
CA PRO A 323 13.09 35.90 -15.10
C PRO A 323 14.45 35.34 -14.64
N ASP A 324 14.90 35.72 -13.46
CA ASP A 324 16.14 35.28 -12.79
C ASP A 324 15.90 34.22 -11.70
N ALA A 325 14.72 33.58 -11.69
CA ALA A 325 14.37 32.59 -10.66
C ALA A 325 15.39 31.43 -10.60
N SER A 326 15.61 30.91 -9.39
CA SER A 326 16.42 29.71 -9.20
C SER A 326 15.69 28.45 -9.66
N ASN A 327 16.44 27.36 -9.89
CA ASN A 327 15.84 26.07 -10.22
C ASN A 327 14.90 25.55 -9.11
N GLU A 328 15.15 25.91 -7.84
CA GLU A 328 14.27 25.54 -6.74
C GLU A 328 12.93 26.28 -6.78
N ALA A 329 12.93 27.56 -7.19
CA ALA A 329 11.69 28.31 -7.39
C ALA A 329 10.88 27.73 -8.56
N ALA A 330 11.56 27.38 -9.68
CA ALA A 330 10.93 26.69 -10.80
C ALA A 330 10.36 25.31 -10.39
N TYR A 331 11.09 24.57 -9.56
CA TYR A 331 10.65 23.28 -9.04
C TYR A 331 9.41 23.40 -8.15
N GLY A 332 9.30 24.45 -7.33
CA GLY A 332 8.08 24.73 -6.57
C GLY A 332 6.85 24.92 -7.48
N VAL A 333 7.01 25.67 -8.58
CA VAL A 333 5.96 25.83 -9.58
C VAL A 333 5.63 24.50 -10.27
N TYR A 334 6.65 23.68 -10.57
CA TYR A 334 6.48 22.35 -11.14
C TYR A 334 5.66 21.43 -10.23
N GLN A 335 5.94 21.40 -8.92
CA GLN A 335 5.17 20.60 -7.97
C GLN A 335 3.69 21.03 -7.87
N ASP A 336 3.42 22.33 -7.99
CA ASP A 336 2.05 22.86 -8.02
C ASP A 336 1.33 22.56 -9.35
N SER A 337 2.09 22.41 -10.43
CA SER A 337 1.58 22.30 -11.80
C SER A 337 1.46 20.85 -12.29
N VAL A 338 2.32 19.95 -11.83
CA VAL A 338 2.36 18.54 -12.23
C VAL A 338 1.98 17.70 -11.02
N LYS A 339 0.74 17.20 -11.03
CA LYS A 339 0.23 16.31 -9.98
C LYS A 339 0.19 14.90 -10.50
N ILE A 340 0.82 13.99 -9.75
CA ILE A 340 0.88 12.57 -10.08
C ILE A 340 0.32 11.79 -8.91
N SER A 341 -0.67 10.95 -9.16
CA SER A 341 -1.22 9.98 -8.20
C SER A 341 -1.09 8.56 -8.72
N TYR A 342 -0.86 7.62 -7.81
CA TYR A 342 -0.85 6.20 -8.11
C TYR A 342 -1.96 5.52 -7.29
N ASP A 343 -2.87 4.83 -7.96
CA ASP A 343 -3.86 3.97 -7.31
C ASP A 343 -3.38 2.51 -7.37
N PRO A 344 -2.97 1.89 -6.24
CA PRO A 344 -2.52 0.50 -6.20
C PRO A 344 -3.65 -0.51 -6.45
N THR A 345 -4.91 -0.10 -6.33
CA THR A 345 -6.08 -0.96 -6.55
C THR A 345 -6.34 -1.15 -8.04
N GLU A 346 -6.24 -0.06 -8.80
CA GLU A 346 -6.43 -0.07 -10.26
C GLU A 346 -5.10 -0.32 -11.00
N GLY A 347 -3.95 -0.09 -10.34
CA GLY A 347 -2.62 -0.17 -10.94
C GLY A 347 -2.38 0.93 -11.97
N MET A 348 -3.01 2.09 -11.78
CA MET A 348 -3.03 3.21 -12.72
C MET A 348 -2.29 4.40 -12.14
N ILE A 349 -1.56 5.11 -12.99
CA ILE A 349 -0.95 6.40 -12.66
C ILE A 349 -1.80 7.48 -13.33
N ASP A 350 -2.36 8.37 -12.52
CA ASP A 350 -3.03 9.57 -12.99
C ASP A 350 -2.03 10.72 -13.02
N LEU A 351 -2.00 11.41 -14.14
CA LEU A 351 -1.14 12.55 -14.38
C LEU A 351 -2.00 13.75 -14.78
N GLU A 352 -1.98 14.78 -13.95
CA GLU A 352 -2.61 16.08 -14.20
C GLU A 352 -1.50 17.12 -14.39
N VAL A 353 -1.46 17.74 -15.57
CA VAL A 353 -0.48 18.77 -15.92
C VAL A 353 -1.19 20.08 -16.19
N ILE A 354 -0.82 21.10 -15.41
CA ILE A 354 -1.39 22.42 -15.44
C ILE A 354 -0.42 23.37 -16.16
N ALA A 355 -0.90 24.08 -17.17
CA ALA A 355 -0.11 25.10 -17.85
C ALA A 355 -0.95 26.37 -18.18
N PRO A 356 -0.31 27.51 -18.48
CA PRO A 356 -0.99 28.74 -18.90
C PRO A 356 -1.71 28.64 -20.25
N ASP A 357 -1.32 27.68 -21.08
CA ASP A 357 -1.84 27.46 -22.42
C ASP A 357 -2.32 26.00 -22.58
N PRO A 358 -3.47 25.76 -23.23
CA PRO A 358 -4.01 24.41 -23.37
C PRO A 358 -3.12 23.48 -24.20
N ASP A 359 -2.49 23.97 -25.27
CA ASP A 359 -1.58 23.16 -26.08
C ASP A 359 -0.31 22.84 -25.31
N LEU A 360 0.27 23.81 -24.59
CA LEU A 360 1.41 23.54 -23.72
C LEU A 360 1.10 22.52 -22.62
N SER A 361 -0.11 22.56 -22.04
CA SER A 361 -0.50 21.58 -21.02
C SER A 361 -0.53 20.14 -21.57
N ARG A 362 -0.96 19.98 -22.84
CA ARG A 362 -0.92 18.71 -23.56
C ARG A 362 0.52 18.29 -23.84
N ASP A 363 1.33 19.20 -24.39
CA ASP A 363 2.69 18.90 -24.83
C ASP A 363 3.57 18.53 -23.63
N PHE A 364 3.43 19.22 -22.50
CA PHE A 364 4.07 18.85 -21.24
C PHE A 364 3.63 17.47 -20.75
N SER A 365 2.33 17.14 -20.82
CA SER A 365 1.83 15.82 -20.45
C SER A 365 2.40 14.71 -21.34
N LEU A 366 2.43 14.92 -22.66
CA LEU A 366 3.04 13.99 -23.62
C LEU A 366 4.54 13.80 -23.36
N ALA A 367 5.27 14.87 -23.07
CA ALA A 367 6.68 14.80 -22.73
C ALA A 367 6.92 14.00 -21.44
N LEU A 368 6.13 14.25 -20.39
CA LEU A 368 6.23 13.49 -19.13
C LEU A 368 5.89 12.01 -19.31
N ILE A 369 4.89 11.68 -20.13
CA ILE A 369 4.58 10.28 -20.50
C ILE A 369 5.76 9.63 -21.22
N ARG A 370 6.39 10.32 -22.18
CA ARG A 370 7.61 9.83 -22.85
C ARG A 370 8.76 9.61 -21.86
N TYR A 371 8.89 10.49 -20.85
CA TYR A 371 9.92 10.33 -19.83
C TYR A 371 9.63 9.12 -18.94
N ALA A 372 8.36 8.87 -18.61
CA ALA A 372 7.93 7.68 -17.89
C ALA A 372 8.25 6.40 -18.68
N GLU A 373 7.95 6.37 -19.98
CA GLU A 373 8.29 5.25 -20.87
C GLU A 373 9.81 4.99 -20.88
N GLY A 374 10.61 6.03 -21.11
CA GLY A 374 12.06 5.92 -21.10
C GLY A 374 12.64 5.47 -19.75
N GLN A 375 12.01 5.86 -18.63
CA GLN A 375 12.41 5.43 -17.30
C GLN A 375 12.15 3.92 -17.10
N VAL A 376 10.99 3.42 -17.53
CA VAL A 376 10.66 1.99 -17.50
C VAL A 376 11.62 1.20 -18.39
N ASP A 377 11.90 1.68 -19.59
CA ASP A 377 12.86 1.07 -20.52
C ASP A 377 14.26 0.98 -19.91
N GLN A 378 14.71 2.04 -19.23
CA GLN A 378 16.03 2.04 -18.61
C GLN A 378 16.14 1.05 -17.45
N MET A 379 15.09 0.93 -16.63
CA MET A 379 15.04 -0.02 -15.52
C MET A 379 15.13 -1.47 -16.02
N THR A 380 14.50 -1.77 -17.17
CA THR A 380 14.51 -3.12 -17.75
C THR A 380 15.76 -3.43 -18.58
N SER A 381 16.26 -2.46 -19.37
CA SER A 381 17.40 -2.71 -20.25
C SER A 381 18.66 -3.07 -19.46
N ARG A 382 18.95 -2.36 -18.36
CA ARG A 382 20.16 -2.66 -17.56
C ARG A 382 20.15 -4.09 -17.03
N LEU A 383 19.03 -4.51 -16.44
CA LEU A 383 18.90 -5.87 -15.91
C LEU A 383 19.04 -6.93 -17.00
N ARG A 384 18.43 -6.69 -18.18
CA ARG A 384 18.53 -7.57 -19.34
C ARG A 384 19.96 -7.67 -19.86
N ASP A 385 20.63 -6.54 -20.00
CA ASP A 385 21.99 -6.47 -20.54
C ASP A 385 22.96 -7.18 -19.59
N ASP A 386 22.81 -6.99 -18.28
CA ASP A 386 23.62 -7.67 -17.26
C ASP A 386 23.38 -9.19 -17.22
N GLN A 387 22.12 -9.64 -17.27
CA GLN A 387 21.77 -11.07 -17.30
C GLN A 387 22.29 -11.75 -18.57
N MET A 388 22.08 -11.13 -19.73
CA MET A 388 22.58 -11.65 -21.01
C MET A 388 24.11 -11.71 -21.02
N LYS A 389 24.77 -10.64 -20.58
CA LYS A 389 26.23 -10.58 -20.50
C LYS A 389 26.77 -11.68 -19.58
N GLY A 390 26.21 -11.85 -18.39
CA GLY A 390 26.62 -12.89 -17.44
C GLY A 390 26.42 -14.31 -17.98
N ALA A 391 25.32 -14.55 -18.71
CA ALA A 391 25.08 -15.85 -19.36
C ALA A 391 26.09 -16.14 -20.48
N ILE A 392 26.39 -15.14 -21.32
CA ILE A 392 27.39 -15.26 -22.39
C ILE A 392 28.79 -15.50 -21.82
N GLU A 393 29.19 -14.75 -20.79
CA GLU A 393 30.48 -14.93 -20.11
C GLU A 393 30.60 -16.33 -19.50
N SER A 394 29.54 -16.82 -18.86
CA SER A 394 29.50 -18.18 -18.29
C SER A 394 29.61 -19.26 -19.37
N TYR A 395 28.98 -19.05 -20.52
CA TYR A 395 29.09 -19.95 -21.67
C TYR A 395 30.52 -19.99 -22.23
N GLN A 396 31.15 -18.82 -22.42
CA GLN A 396 32.52 -18.71 -22.92
C GLN A 396 33.54 -19.35 -21.96
N ASP A 397 33.37 -19.15 -20.66
CA ASP A 397 34.20 -19.81 -19.64
C ASP A 397 34.00 -21.34 -19.64
N ALA A 398 32.76 -21.82 -19.77
CA ALA A 398 32.47 -23.25 -19.89
C ALA A 398 33.09 -23.85 -21.17
N GLU A 399 33.03 -23.14 -22.30
CA GLU A 399 33.64 -23.56 -23.56
C GLU A 399 35.17 -23.67 -23.43
N ALA A 400 35.81 -22.65 -22.86
CA ALA A 400 37.26 -22.65 -22.60
C ALA A 400 37.68 -23.81 -21.69
N ARG A 401 36.87 -24.12 -20.67
CA ARG A 401 37.09 -25.25 -19.76
C ARG A 401 36.94 -26.61 -20.44
N VAL A 402 35.97 -26.78 -21.34
CA VAL A 402 35.84 -28.00 -22.15
C VAL A 402 37.06 -28.17 -23.03
N LEU A 403 37.49 -27.12 -23.73
CA LEU A 403 38.69 -27.16 -24.58
C LEU A 403 39.95 -27.50 -23.77
N ALA A 404 40.10 -26.96 -22.56
CA ALA A 404 41.20 -27.29 -21.67
C ALA A 404 41.16 -28.77 -21.20
N ALA A 405 39.98 -29.29 -20.87
CA ALA A 405 39.81 -30.70 -20.49
C ALA A 405 40.11 -31.64 -21.67
N GLN A 406 39.64 -31.32 -22.88
CA GLN A 406 39.96 -32.07 -24.10
C GLN A 406 41.47 -32.13 -24.36
N ARG A 407 42.15 -30.98 -24.27
CA ARG A 407 43.62 -30.93 -24.41
C ARG A 407 44.34 -31.74 -23.33
N ARG A 408 43.81 -31.76 -22.09
CA ARG A 408 44.38 -32.58 -21.01
C ARG A 408 44.25 -34.07 -21.29
N VAL A 409 43.10 -34.53 -21.77
CA VAL A 409 42.91 -35.92 -22.20
C VAL A 409 43.88 -36.25 -23.33
N GLN A 410 44.02 -35.39 -24.33
CA GLN A 410 44.95 -35.58 -25.44
C GLN A 410 46.42 -35.61 -24.99
N ASP A 411 46.85 -34.72 -24.11
CA ASP A 411 48.21 -34.69 -23.55
C ASP A 411 48.51 -35.96 -22.74
N LEU A 412 47.56 -36.45 -21.96
CA LEU A 412 47.69 -37.73 -21.25
C LEU A 412 47.80 -38.90 -22.22
N GLN A 413 46.96 -38.97 -23.26
CA GLN A 413 47.06 -40.02 -24.29
C GLN A 413 48.42 -40.00 -25.00
N GLN A 414 48.93 -38.80 -25.34
CA GLN A 414 50.23 -38.63 -26.00
C GLN A 414 51.41 -39.01 -25.09
N ARG A 415 51.43 -38.54 -23.84
CA ARG A 415 52.52 -38.82 -22.88
C ARG A 415 52.59 -40.27 -22.46
N LEU A 416 51.43 -40.88 -22.25
CA LEU A 416 51.36 -42.25 -21.78
C LEU A 416 51.60 -43.22 -22.95
N GLY A 417 51.44 -42.76 -24.20
CA GLY A 417 51.73 -43.54 -25.40
C GLY A 417 50.85 -44.78 -25.51
N VAL A 418 49.69 -44.73 -24.86
CA VAL A 418 48.69 -45.79 -24.79
C VAL A 418 47.45 -45.25 -25.48
N LEU A 419 47.08 -45.88 -26.60
CA LEU A 419 45.88 -45.50 -27.35
C LEU A 419 44.60 -45.88 -26.60
N ASP A 420 44.63 -47.03 -25.93
CA ASP A 420 43.56 -47.53 -25.07
C ASP A 420 44.14 -48.40 -23.94
N PRO A 421 44.17 -47.90 -22.69
CA PRO A 421 44.74 -48.65 -21.56
C PRO A 421 43.90 -49.86 -21.15
N VAL A 422 42.61 -49.86 -21.50
CA VAL A 422 41.74 -51.02 -21.28
C VAL A 422 42.11 -52.12 -22.28
N ALA A 423 42.34 -51.76 -23.54
CA ALA A 423 42.80 -52.71 -24.56
C ALA A 423 44.18 -53.28 -24.20
N GLU A 424 45.16 -52.46 -23.84
CA GLU A 424 46.50 -52.95 -23.45
C GLU A 424 46.45 -53.82 -22.18
N GLY A 425 45.69 -53.41 -21.17
CA GLY A 425 45.49 -54.22 -19.95
C GLY A 425 44.82 -55.57 -20.24
N SER A 426 43.89 -55.62 -21.20
CA SER A 426 43.23 -56.86 -21.61
C SER A 426 44.20 -57.84 -22.28
N VAL A 427 45.18 -57.34 -23.04
CA VAL A 427 46.23 -58.16 -23.66
C VAL A 427 47.11 -58.80 -22.59
N VAL A 428 47.59 -58.02 -21.61
CA VAL A 428 48.42 -58.55 -20.51
C VAL A 428 47.63 -59.57 -19.67
N MET A 429 46.36 -59.30 -19.37
CA MET A 429 45.50 -60.27 -18.69
C MET A 429 45.29 -61.56 -19.50
N SER A 430 45.16 -61.47 -20.83
CA SER A 430 45.06 -62.65 -21.69
C SER A 430 46.35 -63.48 -21.68
N GLN A 431 47.52 -62.84 -21.58
CA GLN A 431 48.81 -63.49 -21.47
C GLN A 431 48.98 -64.19 -20.11
N ILE A 432 48.55 -63.55 -19.02
CA ILE A 432 48.51 -64.16 -17.69
C ILE A 432 47.63 -65.40 -17.71
N ALA A 433 46.42 -65.32 -18.27
CA ALA A 433 45.52 -66.46 -18.39
C ALA A 433 46.14 -67.62 -19.20
N ALA A 434 46.88 -67.31 -20.28
CA ALA A 434 47.59 -68.32 -21.07
C ALA A 434 48.72 -68.99 -20.26
N LEU A 435 49.50 -68.23 -19.49
CA LEU A 435 50.55 -68.75 -18.62
C LEU A 435 49.99 -69.57 -17.45
N GLU A 436 48.87 -69.15 -16.86
CA GLU A 436 48.17 -69.89 -15.81
C GLU A 436 47.64 -71.24 -16.32
N ASN A 437 47.13 -71.28 -17.56
CA ASN A 437 46.73 -72.55 -18.18
C ASN A 437 47.93 -73.51 -18.35
N GLN A 438 49.07 -73.00 -18.83
CA GLN A 438 50.30 -73.81 -18.94
C GLN A 438 50.82 -74.28 -17.57
N LEU A 439 50.69 -73.44 -16.54
CA LEU A 439 51.05 -73.78 -15.16
C LEU A 439 50.18 -74.94 -14.66
N ASN A 440 48.86 -74.85 -14.83
CA ASN A 440 47.92 -75.90 -14.44
C ASN A 440 48.20 -77.23 -15.15
N GLU A 441 48.54 -77.20 -16.45
CA GLU A 441 48.94 -78.40 -17.20
C GLU A 441 50.19 -79.05 -16.60
N LYS A 442 51.20 -78.24 -16.24
CA LYS A 442 52.45 -78.73 -15.64
C LYS A 442 52.29 -79.23 -14.21
N GLU A 443 51.43 -78.60 -13.41
CA GLU A 443 51.07 -79.08 -12.08
C GLU A 443 50.34 -80.43 -12.13
N LEU A 444 49.44 -80.61 -13.10
CA LEU A 444 48.80 -81.90 -13.34
C LEU A 444 49.81 -82.97 -13.76
N GLU A 445 50.74 -82.64 -14.67
CA GLU A 445 51.84 -83.52 -15.08
C GLU A 445 52.70 -83.94 -13.88
N LEU A 446 53.05 -83.00 -12.98
CA LEU A 446 53.78 -83.29 -11.76
C LEU A 446 53.00 -84.23 -10.83
N GLY A 447 51.70 -83.98 -10.64
CA GLY A 447 50.82 -84.85 -9.84
C GLY A 447 50.78 -86.28 -10.37
N GLN A 448 50.71 -86.45 -11.69
CA GLN A 448 50.76 -87.76 -12.35
C GLN A 448 52.11 -88.46 -12.14
N LEU A 449 53.24 -87.76 -12.25
CA LEU A 449 54.57 -88.33 -12.02
C LEU A 449 54.78 -88.77 -10.56
N LEU A 450 54.22 -88.03 -9.60
CA LEU A 450 54.31 -88.33 -8.16
C LEU A 450 53.35 -89.43 -7.70
N ALA A 451 52.28 -89.71 -8.46
CA ALA A 451 51.37 -90.83 -8.18
C ALA A 451 52.03 -92.21 -8.35
N ASN A 452 53.20 -92.28 -8.99
CA ASN A 452 53.94 -93.52 -9.20
C ASN A 452 54.81 -93.87 -7.97
N ALA A 453 54.84 -95.14 -7.55
CA ALA A 453 55.50 -95.57 -6.31
C ALA A 453 57.04 -95.36 -6.30
N ARG A 454 57.67 -95.27 -7.48
CA ARG A 454 59.09 -94.92 -7.65
C ARG A 454 59.25 -93.91 -8.80
N PRO A 455 59.04 -92.60 -8.54
CA PRO A 455 59.12 -91.57 -9.57
C PRO A 455 60.53 -91.44 -10.15
N GLN A 456 60.62 -91.18 -11.46
CA GLN A 456 61.89 -90.85 -12.10
C GLN A 456 62.27 -89.40 -11.76
N GLN A 457 63.22 -89.24 -10.84
CA GLN A 457 63.54 -87.91 -10.28
C GLN A 457 63.94 -86.88 -11.33
N SER A 458 64.65 -87.27 -12.39
CA SER A 458 65.02 -86.35 -13.48
C SER A 458 63.81 -85.74 -14.20
N ARG A 459 62.68 -86.47 -14.32
CA ARG A 459 61.44 -85.93 -14.90
C ARG A 459 60.70 -85.04 -13.92
N VAL A 460 60.66 -85.43 -12.64
CA VAL A 460 60.02 -84.64 -11.58
C VAL A 460 60.72 -83.29 -11.43
N ASP A 461 62.05 -83.28 -11.41
CA ASP A 461 62.84 -82.06 -11.27
C ASP A 461 62.72 -81.15 -12.50
N ALA A 462 62.60 -81.72 -13.71
CA ALA A 462 62.33 -80.95 -14.92
C ALA A 462 60.97 -80.23 -14.87
N VAL A 463 59.89 -80.94 -14.50
CA VAL A 463 58.54 -80.36 -14.39
C VAL A 463 58.46 -79.34 -13.24
N ARG A 464 59.11 -79.59 -12.10
CA ARG A 464 59.24 -78.58 -11.04
C ARG A 464 59.97 -77.32 -11.53
N GLY A 465 61.01 -77.48 -12.35
CA GLY A 465 61.70 -76.37 -13.00
C GLY A 465 60.79 -75.58 -13.94
N ASP A 466 59.96 -76.26 -14.73
CA ASP A 466 58.94 -75.61 -15.60
C ASP A 466 57.94 -74.80 -14.76
N ILE A 467 57.38 -75.39 -13.71
CA ILE A 467 56.44 -74.74 -12.78
C ILE A 467 57.09 -73.49 -12.14
N SER A 468 58.33 -73.59 -11.68
CA SER A 468 59.04 -72.44 -11.11
C SER A 468 59.25 -71.32 -12.12
N ARG A 469 59.56 -71.64 -13.38
CA ARG A 469 59.69 -70.64 -14.45
C ARG A 469 58.36 -70.00 -14.82
N LEU A 470 57.28 -70.79 -14.90
CA LEU A 470 55.94 -70.28 -15.19
C LEU A 470 55.44 -69.36 -14.07
N ASN A 471 55.65 -69.73 -12.80
CA ASN A 471 55.34 -68.86 -11.66
C ASN A 471 56.14 -67.55 -11.71
N ALA A 472 57.42 -67.59 -12.06
CA ALA A 472 58.24 -66.39 -12.23
C ALA A 472 57.72 -65.51 -13.38
N MET A 473 57.36 -66.10 -14.53
CA MET A 473 56.78 -65.38 -15.67
C MET A 473 55.42 -64.75 -15.31
N ILE A 474 54.55 -65.46 -14.59
CA ILE A 474 53.25 -64.91 -14.14
C ILE A 474 53.47 -63.75 -13.18
N ALA A 475 54.37 -63.89 -12.19
CA ALA A 475 54.68 -62.82 -11.26
C ALA A 475 55.24 -61.58 -11.98
N GLN A 476 56.14 -61.78 -12.94
CA GLN A 476 56.71 -60.71 -13.76
C GLN A 476 55.66 -60.03 -14.63
N THR A 477 54.79 -60.79 -15.29
CA THR A 477 53.70 -60.25 -16.14
C THR A 477 52.66 -59.50 -15.29
N ARG A 478 52.40 -59.94 -14.05
CA ARG A 478 51.53 -59.20 -13.10
C ARG A 478 52.18 -57.91 -12.61
N LEU A 479 53.50 -57.92 -12.40
CA LEU A 479 54.24 -56.71 -12.04
C LEU A 479 54.13 -55.65 -13.14
N GLU A 480 54.10 -56.01 -14.42
CA GLU A 480 53.89 -55.05 -15.53
C GLU A 480 52.55 -54.29 -15.47
N LEU A 481 51.52 -54.86 -14.82
CA LEU A 481 50.24 -54.18 -14.61
C LEU A 481 50.28 -53.18 -13.44
N THR A 482 51.08 -53.46 -12.41
CA THR A 482 51.02 -52.76 -11.12
C THR A 482 52.23 -51.88 -10.82
N GLU A 483 53.43 -52.28 -11.26
CA GLU A 483 54.68 -51.53 -11.15
C GLU A 483 55.03 -50.94 -12.52
N GLY A 484 55.37 -49.66 -12.51
CA GLY A 484 55.95 -49.03 -13.69
C GLY A 484 57.39 -49.50 -13.91
N ASN A 485 57.83 -49.60 -15.16
CA ASN A 485 59.25 -49.73 -15.48
C ASN A 485 59.96 -48.36 -15.33
N GLU A 486 61.30 -48.31 -15.32
CA GLU A 486 62.07 -47.04 -15.22
C GLU A 486 61.68 -45.97 -16.26
N THR A 487 61.02 -46.38 -17.35
CA THR A 487 60.57 -45.52 -18.46
C THR A 487 59.05 -45.37 -18.59
N ARG A 488 58.23 -46.14 -17.86
CA ARG A 488 56.77 -46.20 -18.08
C ARG A 488 56.01 -46.43 -16.78
N SER A 489 55.05 -45.55 -16.46
CA SER A 489 54.16 -45.70 -15.28
C SER A 489 53.31 -46.98 -15.38
N SER A 490 52.80 -47.49 -14.26
CA SER A 490 51.99 -48.72 -14.28
C SER A 490 50.68 -48.52 -15.05
N LEU A 491 50.23 -49.56 -15.76
CA LEU A 491 48.99 -49.52 -16.54
C LEU A 491 47.78 -49.15 -15.67
N ALA A 492 47.76 -49.59 -14.42
CA ALA A 492 46.73 -49.22 -13.45
C ALA A 492 46.72 -47.71 -13.17
N ALA A 493 47.88 -47.08 -12.95
CA ALA A 493 47.99 -45.64 -12.72
C ALA A 493 47.58 -44.84 -13.97
N ILE A 494 48.04 -45.26 -15.15
CA ILE A 494 47.71 -44.69 -16.46
C ILE A 494 46.19 -44.69 -16.69
N SER A 495 45.55 -45.85 -16.48
CA SER A 495 44.09 -45.98 -16.66
C SER A 495 43.30 -45.13 -15.67
N GLY A 496 43.79 -45.00 -14.43
CA GLY A 496 43.18 -44.16 -13.40
C GLY A 496 43.22 -42.68 -13.75
N GLU A 497 44.39 -42.17 -14.15
CA GLU A 497 44.56 -40.76 -14.55
C GLU A 497 43.75 -40.41 -15.80
N LEU A 498 43.75 -41.28 -16.82
CA LEU A 498 42.99 -41.05 -18.03
C LEU A 498 41.48 -41.04 -17.74
N ARG A 499 40.98 -42.00 -16.95
CA ARG A 499 39.57 -42.06 -16.56
C ARG A 499 39.11 -40.82 -15.78
N ILE A 500 39.97 -40.27 -14.91
CA ILE A 500 39.68 -39.01 -14.20
C ILE A 500 39.57 -37.86 -15.21
N ALA A 501 40.49 -37.77 -16.17
CA ALA A 501 40.46 -36.72 -17.19
C ALA A 501 39.25 -36.83 -18.12
N GLU A 502 38.85 -38.04 -18.52
CA GLU A 502 37.64 -38.30 -19.31
C GLU A 502 36.36 -37.98 -18.53
N SER A 503 36.33 -38.31 -17.23
CA SER A 503 35.22 -37.92 -16.35
C SER A 503 35.12 -36.40 -16.22
N ASP A 504 36.24 -35.70 -16.00
CA ASP A 504 36.26 -34.23 -15.94
C ASP A 504 35.76 -33.64 -17.26
N LEU A 505 36.23 -34.14 -18.41
CA LEU A 505 35.75 -33.73 -19.73
C LEU A 505 34.23 -33.89 -19.86
N THR A 506 33.69 -35.05 -19.47
CA THR A 506 32.24 -35.33 -19.51
C THR A 506 31.48 -34.33 -18.64
N THR A 507 31.93 -34.08 -17.41
CA THR A 507 31.34 -33.08 -16.52
C THR A 507 31.43 -31.67 -17.12
N ARG A 508 32.55 -31.29 -17.76
CA ARG A 508 32.64 -29.97 -18.43
C ARG A 508 31.66 -29.85 -19.59
N GLN A 509 31.44 -30.92 -20.36
CA GLN A 509 30.47 -30.93 -21.46
C GLN A 509 29.04 -30.76 -20.96
N GLU A 510 28.67 -31.43 -19.86
CA GLU A 510 27.38 -31.26 -19.21
C GLU A 510 27.19 -29.81 -18.74
N LEU A 511 28.20 -29.22 -18.09
CA LEU A 511 28.17 -27.82 -17.67
C LEU A 511 28.07 -26.84 -18.84
N LEU A 512 28.76 -27.11 -19.96
CA LEU A 512 28.62 -26.32 -21.19
C LEU A 512 27.18 -26.38 -21.74
N SER A 513 26.56 -27.55 -21.72
CA SER A 513 25.16 -27.71 -22.15
C SER A 513 24.19 -26.93 -21.24
N ALA A 514 24.45 -26.92 -19.93
CA ALA A 514 23.67 -26.14 -18.98
C ALA A 514 23.86 -24.63 -19.19
N ALA A 515 25.09 -24.17 -19.43
CA ALA A 515 25.39 -22.77 -19.76
C ALA A 515 24.72 -22.34 -21.08
N ALA A 516 24.70 -23.20 -22.10
CA ALA A 516 23.99 -22.95 -23.35
C ALA A 516 22.48 -22.79 -23.13
N ALA A 517 21.89 -23.66 -22.30
CA ALA A 517 20.48 -23.55 -21.91
C ALA A 517 20.19 -22.25 -21.13
N GLN A 518 21.14 -21.79 -20.30
CA GLN A 518 21.04 -20.52 -19.58
C GLN A 518 21.09 -19.32 -20.55
N VAL A 519 21.94 -19.33 -21.58
CA VAL A 519 21.95 -18.29 -22.62
C VAL A 519 20.62 -18.25 -23.37
N GLU A 520 20.06 -19.41 -23.73
CA GLU A 520 18.75 -19.45 -24.40
C GLU A 520 17.63 -18.93 -23.48
N THR A 521 17.68 -19.29 -22.19
CA THR A 521 16.74 -18.78 -21.18
C THR A 521 16.86 -17.27 -21.03
N ALA A 522 18.07 -16.74 -20.90
CA ALA A 522 18.35 -15.31 -20.85
C ALA A 522 17.87 -14.59 -22.12
N ARG A 523 18.04 -15.19 -23.31
CA ARG A 523 17.51 -14.65 -24.57
C ARG A 523 15.99 -14.61 -24.60
N ILE A 524 15.35 -15.67 -24.12
CA ILE A 524 13.90 -15.74 -24.03
C ILE A 524 13.38 -14.71 -23.02
N GLU A 525 13.98 -14.59 -21.84
CA GLU A 525 13.62 -13.61 -20.81
C GLU A 525 13.84 -12.17 -21.27
N ALA A 526 14.97 -11.90 -21.93
CA ALA A 526 15.29 -10.61 -22.55
C ALA A 526 14.22 -10.14 -23.55
N ASN A 527 13.64 -11.09 -24.30
CA ASN A 527 12.54 -10.83 -25.24
C ASN A 527 11.16 -10.79 -24.57
N LYS A 528 10.99 -11.43 -23.39
CA LYS A 528 9.73 -11.48 -22.65
C LYS A 528 9.51 -10.27 -21.75
N GLN A 529 10.55 -9.71 -21.14
CA GLN A 529 10.45 -8.60 -20.18
C GLN A 529 10.23 -7.22 -20.85
N VAL A 530 9.51 -7.17 -21.97
CA VAL A 530 9.07 -5.89 -22.53
C VAL A 530 7.98 -5.36 -21.62
N ARG A 531 8.39 -4.53 -20.66
CA ARG A 531 7.47 -3.65 -19.94
C ARG A 531 7.11 -2.54 -20.90
N TYR A 532 5.83 -2.22 -21.00
CA TYR A 532 5.38 -1.11 -21.82
C TYR A 532 4.37 -0.28 -21.07
N LEU A 533 4.37 1.00 -21.38
CA LEU A 533 3.38 1.95 -20.88
C LEU A 533 2.17 1.88 -21.81
N SER A 534 1.02 1.48 -21.25
CA SER A 534 -0.26 1.52 -21.96
C SER A 534 -1.03 2.76 -21.51
N LEU A 535 -1.39 3.60 -22.47
CA LEU A 535 -2.24 4.77 -22.23
C LEU A 535 -3.70 4.35 -22.14
N SER A 536 -4.33 4.61 -21.00
CA SER A 536 -5.77 4.39 -20.79
C SER A 536 -6.56 5.64 -21.13
N VAL A 537 -6.02 6.81 -20.77
CA VAL A 537 -6.55 8.12 -21.15
C VAL A 537 -5.42 8.94 -21.76
N ALA A 538 -5.55 9.26 -23.04
CA ALA A 538 -4.59 10.10 -23.74
C ALA A 538 -4.76 11.58 -23.33
N PRO A 539 -3.67 12.36 -23.26
CA PRO A 539 -3.73 13.78 -22.96
C PRO A 539 -4.42 14.54 -24.09
N VAL A 540 -5.50 15.25 -23.75
CA VAL A 540 -6.27 16.11 -24.66
C VAL A 540 -6.27 17.53 -24.09
N PRO A 541 -6.01 18.56 -24.90
CA PRO A 541 -5.99 19.93 -24.44
C PRO A 541 -7.41 20.33 -23.99
N PRO A 542 -7.58 20.95 -22.81
CA PRO A 542 -8.90 21.33 -22.33
C PRO A 542 -9.42 22.59 -23.04
N ASP A 543 -10.73 22.60 -23.34
CA ASP A 543 -11.40 23.72 -24.01
C ASP A 543 -11.68 24.92 -23.08
N GLU A 544 -11.80 24.67 -21.76
CA GLU A 544 -12.07 25.68 -20.75
C GLU A 544 -10.97 25.71 -19.66
N PRO A 545 -10.66 26.88 -19.10
CA PRO A 545 -9.66 26.99 -18.04
C PRO A 545 -10.15 26.28 -16.77
N THR A 546 -9.37 25.31 -16.31
CA THR A 546 -9.67 24.52 -15.11
C THR A 546 -9.45 25.32 -13.83
N TYR A 547 -8.50 26.25 -13.86
CA TYR A 547 -8.12 27.09 -12.73
C TYR A 547 -8.03 28.57 -13.16
N PRO A 548 -8.24 29.51 -12.22
CA PRO A 548 -8.71 29.30 -10.84
C PRO A 548 -10.21 29.00 -10.80
N LYS A 549 -10.62 28.16 -9.84
CA LYS A 549 -12.04 27.92 -9.54
C LYS A 549 -12.63 29.14 -8.83
N ALA A 550 -12.82 30.24 -9.56
CA ALA A 550 -13.06 31.57 -9.02
C ALA A 550 -14.22 31.62 -8.02
N PHE A 551 -15.39 31.06 -8.36
CA PHE A 551 -16.53 30.99 -7.44
C PHE A 551 -16.21 30.21 -6.15
N GLN A 552 -15.61 29.02 -6.29
CA GLN A 552 -15.29 28.15 -5.15
C GLN A 552 -14.24 28.80 -4.25
N ASN A 553 -13.18 29.38 -4.83
CA ASN A 553 -12.13 30.08 -4.10
C ASN A 553 -12.67 31.33 -3.38
N THR A 554 -13.62 32.07 -3.98
CA THR A 554 -14.26 33.20 -3.30
C THR A 554 -15.15 32.79 -2.15
N LEU A 555 -15.89 31.69 -2.29
CA LEU A 555 -16.71 31.16 -1.21
C LEU A 555 -15.84 30.66 -0.06
N VAL A 556 -14.73 29.97 -0.36
CA VAL A 556 -13.75 29.57 0.66
C VAL A 556 -13.15 30.78 1.36
N ALA A 557 -12.77 31.83 0.62
CA ALA A 557 -12.28 33.07 1.21
C ALA A 557 -13.33 33.70 2.16
N LEU A 558 -14.60 33.74 1.76
CA LEU A 558 -15.70 34.21 2.61
C LEU A 558 -15.79 33.43 3.91
N LEU A 559 -15.73 32.10 3.84
CA LEU A 559 -15.80 31.22 5.01
C LEU A 559 -14.60 31.41 5.93
N ILE A 560 -13.38 31.53 5.37
CA ILE A 560 -12.16 31.78 6.14
C ILE A 560 -12.24 33.12 6.87
N PHE A 561 -12.57 34.21 6.17
CA PHE A 561 -12.68 35.53 6.80
C PHE A 561 -13.82 35.58 7.83
N SER A 562 -14.94 34.91 7.55
CA SER A 562 -16.03 34.75 8.53
C SER A 562 -15.55 33.98 9.77
N GLY A 563 -14.83 32.87 9.60
CA GLY A 563 -14.29 32.08 10.70
C GLY A 563 -13.31 32.87 11.57
N ILE A 564 -12.36 33.59 10.94
CA ILE A 564 -11.41 34.46 11.64
C ILE A 564 -12.15 35.56 12.41
N TYR A 565 -13.14 36.20 11.77
CA TYR A 565 -13.95 37.23 12.42
C TYR A 565 -14.69 36.68 13.63
N LEU A 566 -15.31 35.51 13.52
CA LEU A 566 -16.00 34.86 14.64
C LEU A 566 -15.05 34.54 15.78
N MET A 567 -13.88 33.96 15.49
CA MET A 567 -12.85 33.64 16.48
C MET A 567 -12.39 34.90 17.23
N LEU A 568 -12.02 35.96 16.51
CA LEU A 568 -11.62 37.24 17.11
C LEU A 568 -12.75 37.87 17.92
N SER A 569 -13.99 37.79 17.43
CA SER A 569 -15.15 38.34 18.14
C SER A 569 -15.43 37.61 19.46
N LEU A 570 -15.26 36.29 19.48
CA LEU A 570 -15.40 35.48 20.69
C LEU A 570 -14.29 35.80 21.69
N THR A 571 -13.03 35.84 21.24
CA THR A 571 -11.89 36.22 22.07
C THR A 571 -12.07 37.61 22.68
N ALA A 572 -12.51 38.58 21.89
CA ALA A 572 -12.80 39.93 22.37
C ALA A 572 -13.97 39.96 23.38
N SER A 573 -14.97 39.09 23.21
CA SER A 573 -16.08 38.95 24.16
C SER A 573 -15.59 38.43 25.51
N ILE A 574 -14.76 37.39 25.48
CA ILE A 574 -14.18 36.78 26.70
C ILE A 574 -13.26 37.79 27.40
N LEU A 575 -12.37 38.48 26.68
CA LEU A 575 -11.52 39.52 27.27
C LEU A 575 -12.35 40.63 27.92
N ARG A 576 -13.43 41.05 27.27
CA ARG A 576 -14.30 42.09 27.81
C ARG A 576 -15.00 41.65 29.08
N GLU A 577 -15.44 40.39 29.16
CA GLU A 577 -16.06 39.84 30.35
C GLU A 577 -15.09 39.87 31.54
N GLN A 578 -13.86 39.40 31.33
CA GLN A 578 -12.79 39.35 32.35
C GLN A 578 -12.31 40.73 32.83
N VAL A 579 -12.36 41.76 31.98
CA VAL A 579 -11.98 43.14 32.34
C VAL A 579 -13.14 43.91 32.98
N SER A 580 -14.38 43.42 32.83
CA SER A 580 -15.59 44.07 33.38
C SER A 580 -16.01 43.56 34.75
N THR A 581 -15.45 42.42 35.20
CA THR A 581 -15.47 41.94 36.58
C THR A 581 -14.32 42.51 37.37
#